data_AF-A0A8H4QRC2-F1
#
_entry.id   AF-A0A8H4QRC2-F1
#
_cell.length_a   1.000
_cell.length_b   1.000
_cell.length_c   1.000
_cell.angle_alpha   90.00
_cell.angle_beta   90.00
_cell.angle_gamma   90.00
#
_symmetry.space_group_name_H-M   'P 1'
#
loop_
_entity.id
_entity.type
_entity.pdbx_description
1 polymer ?
#
loop_
_entity_poly.entity_id
_entity_poly.type
_entity_poly.pdbx_seq_one_letter_code
_entity_poly.pdbx_strand_id
1 'polypeptide(L)'
;MSGAVFVDDTDSGITYSGPWFAAEEGSFDAFGNFGSPNDGTLHGINSSGAFSYTFIGSNLLIGSTIQFPTVGGVTNPSWQCIVDGQALQSVTYTFSNNRLRICEQDGLSDNPHTVTVKVDVADNHTFWLDTIEFAPFPDTPVATAKINYDTTVPAVLLGLQQGNWTSRFPGYYTQQSGPSFTYEFYGVSILWRGFYFSDLPTDPTTATYSIDGQAPVSFDLNGNSAKGPGHQYSQVFFQTPLLEPNNHTLTVSYQGDSTKTPLALESLEVQNGISTSSMSSTALGQNTVASSTPASTSTFPGNSASSTAMITAGRKTFVSIGAIIGGVVGGIGLILIIVAIVIVILKKRNRNRRHGSHLQTAQLVHPFPFPDTRENPATQTELPLSPLRSPYFVPPLRKNASGVSNAIASPNSSASPPRAHTAHAQSAQSLSTLSYTRSSDQDQGGVRRDLDSGLRFRSGDELVALQPPRYTAE
;
A
#
# COMPACT_ATOMS: atom_id res chain seq x y z
N MET A 1 -5.71 -1.76 -14.50
CA MET A 1 -4.35 -2.31 -14.58
C MET A 1 -4.38 -3.71 -14.02
N SER A 2 -3.51 -4.59 -14.51
CA SER A 2 -3.18 -5.88 -13.86
C SER A 2 -2.53 -5.61 -12.50
N GLY A 3 -2.49 -6.61 -11.62
CA GLY A 3 -1.69 -6.51 -10.39
C GLY A 3 -0.20 -6.31 -10.72
N ALA A 4 0.56 -5.75 -9.80
CA ALA A 4 2.01 -5.58 -9.95
C ALA A 4 2.74 -6.81 -9.43
N VAL A 5 3.80 -7.24 -10.11
CA VAL A 5 4.70 -8.27 -9.60
C VAL A 5 5.61 -7.65 -8.53
N PHE A 6 5.67 -8.29 -7.36
CA PHE A 6 6.63 -7.99 -6.30
C PHE A 6 7.84 -8.91 -6.41
N VAL A 7 9.02 -8.30 -6.44
CA VAL A 7 10.32 -8.98 -6.34
C VAL A 7 10.95 -8.54 -5.03
N ASP A 8 11.24 -9.53 -4.19
CA ASP A 8 11.88 -9.35 -2.89
C ASP A 8 13.38 -9.08 -3.04
N ASP A 9 14.00 -8.39 -2.08
CA ASP A 9 15.43 -8.13 -2.08
C ASP A 9 16.30 -9.40 -2.07
N THR A 10 15.74 -10.53 -1.64
CA THR A 10 16.43 -11.84 -1.66
C THR A 10 16.28 -12.60 -2.98
N ASP A 11 15.55 -12.06 -3.97
CA ASP A 11 15.33 -12.72 -5.26
C ASP A 11 16.65 -12.95 -6.02
N SER A 12 16.87 -14.19 -6.44
CA SER A 12 18.10 -14.61 -7.13
C SER A 12 18.33 -13.96 -8.50
N GLY A 13 17.29 -13.36 -9.09
CA GLY A 13 17.39 -12.56 -10.31
C GLY A 13 18.02 -11.18 -10.09
N ILE A 14 18.13 -10.71 -8.84
CA ILE A 14 18.80 -9.47 -8.51
C ILE A 14 20.31 -9.70 -8.49
N THR A 15 21.04 -8.95 -9.33
CA THR A 15 22.50 -8.98 -9.34
C THR A 15 23.05 -7.81 -8.56
N TYR A 16 23.77 -8.11 -7.48
CA TYR A 16 24.42 -7.13 -6.61
C TYR A 16 25.89 -6.94 -6.98
N SER A 17 26.34 -5.69 -7.02
CA SER A 17 27.73 -5.28 -7.25
C SER A 17 28.22 -4.36 -6.13
N GLY A 18 29.29 -4.75 -5.45
CA GLY A 18 29.80 -4.07 -4.25
C GLY A 18 29.60 -4.92 -2.98
N PRO A 19 29.98 -4.41 -1.81
CA PRO A 19 29.91 -5.16 -0.55
C PRO A 19 28.49 -5.10 0.05
N TRP A 20 27.50 -5.66 -0.66
CA TRP A 20 26.14 -5.79 -0.16
C TRP A 20 26.06 -6.84 0.97
N PHE A 21 25.14 -6.62 1.91
CA PHE A 21 24.92 -7.50 3.05
C PHE A 21 23.44 -7.56 3.42
N ALA A 22 22.97 -8.70 3.92
CA ALA A 22 21.60 -8.82 4.42
C ALA A 22 21.47 -8.20 5.82
N ALA A 23 20.35 -7.53 6.09
CA ALA A 23 19.94 -7.18 7.45
C ALA A 23 19.61 -8.44 8.26
N GLU A 24 19.59 -8.31 9.58
CA GLU A 24 18.94 -9.30 10.43
C GLU A 24 17.42 -9.25 10.18
N GLU A 25 16.81 -10.41 9.96
CA GLU A 25 15.37 -10.54 9.70
C GLU A 25 14.55 -9.85 10.80
N GLY A 26 13.60 -9.02 10.40
CA GLY A 26 12.72 -8.28 11.30
C GLY A 26 13.35 -7.10 12.05
N SER A 27 14.66 -6.82 11.86
CA SER A 27 15.34 -5.71 12.56
C SER A 27 14.77 -4.32 12.23
N PHE A 28 13.95 -4.22 11.18
CA PHE A 28 13.30 -3.00 10.72
C PHE A 28 11.76 -3.03 10.79
N ASP A 29 11.15 -4.05 11.39
CA ASP A 29 9.68 -4.20 11.37
C ASP A 29 8.95 -3.06 12.09
N ALA A 30 9.58 -2.49 13.10
CA ALA A 30 9.07 -1.35 13.87
C ALA A 30 9.60 0.01 13.36
N PHE A 31 10.24 0.05 12.19
CA PHE A 31 10.89 1.25 11.68
C PHE A 31 9.93 2.14 10.89
N GLY A 32 9.65 3.33 11.43
CA GLY A 32 8.75 4.29 10.79
C GLY A 32 7.27 3.91 10.93
N ASN A 33 6.46 4.30 9.95
CA ASN A 33 5.01 4.12 9.97
C ASN A 33 4.44 3.56 8.65
N PHE A 34 5.29 3.07 7.75
CA PHE A 34 4.92 2.46 6.47
C PHE A 34 4.94 0.92 6.53
N GLY A 35 4.79 0.34 7.72
CA GLY A 35 4.83 -1.11 7.92
C GLY A 35 6.25 -1.68 7.90
N SER A 36 6.35 -2.99 8.03
CA SER A 36 7.62 -3.73 7.95
C SER A 36 8.15 -3.78 6.51
N PRO A 37 9.43 -4.06 6.30
CA PRO A 37 9.94 -4.49 5.00
C PRO A 37 9.14 -5.68 4.43
N ASN A 38 9.25 -5.91 3.12
CA ASN A 38 8.69 -7.12 2.54
C ASN A 38 9.40 -8.35 3.14
N ASP A 39 8.61 -9.35 3.54
CA ASP A 39 9.07 -10.59 4.18
C ASP A 39 10.05 -10.40 5.37
N GLY A 40 10.13 -9.19 5.95
CA GLY A 40 11.05 -8.86 7.03
C GLY A 40 12.53 -8.78 6.63
N THR A 41 12.85 -8.79 5.34
CA THR A 41 14.22 -8.79 4.80
C THR A 41 14.60 -7.45 4.19
N LEU A 42 15.91 -7.19 4.14
CA LEU A 42 16.51 -6.02 3.48
C LEU A 42 17.94 -6.36 3.05
N HIS A 43 18.37 -5.87 1.88
CA HIS A 43 19.76 -5.90 1.44
C HIS A 43 20.37 -4.50 1.51
N GLY A 44 21.42 -4.36 2.32
CA GLY A 44 22.09 -3.12 2.62
C GLY A 44 23.42 -2.96 1.90
N ILE A 45 23.81 -1.71 1.66
CA ILE A 45 25.17 -1.34 1.26
C ILE A 45 25.62 -0.07 1.99
N ASN A 46 26.85 -0.06 2.48
CA ASN A 46 27.47 1.04 3.25
C ASN A 46 28.64 1.74 2.52
N SER A 47 28.80 1.45 1.23
CA SER A 47 29.78 2.07 0.33
C SER A 47 29.18 2.17 -1.08
N SER A 48 29.92 2.71 -2.05
CA SER A 48 29.42 2.79 -3.42
C SER A 48 29.27 1.40 -4.05
N GLY A 49 28.16 1.19 -4.75
CA GLY A 49 27.85 -0.06 -5.43
C GLY A 49 26.64 0.07 -6.33
N ALA A 50 26.10 -1.06 -6.77
CA ALA A 50 24.89 -1.09 -7.58
C ALA A 50 24.14 -2.41 -7.43
N PHE A 51 22.87 -2.42 -7.82
CA PHE A 51 22.14 -3.64 -8.15
C PHE A 51 21.46 -3.50 -9.51
N SER A 52 21.16 -4.63 -10.15
CA SER A 52 20.39 -4.67 -11.39
C SER A 52 19.39 -5.82 -11.43
N TYR A 53 18.27 -5.61 -12.12
CA TYR A 53 17.22 -6.60 -12.32
C TYR A 53 16.62 -6.46 -13.73
N THR A 54 16.27 -7.58 -14.35
CA THR A 54 15.63 -7.62 -15.68
C THR A 54 14.16 -8.01 -15.54
N PHE A 55 13.28 -7.27 -16.19
CA PHE A 55 11.83 -7.48 -16.12
C PHE A 55 11.14 -7.20 -17.45
N ILE A 56 9.88 -7.61 -17.59
CA ILE A 56 9.01 -7.27 -18.72
C ILE A 56 7.74 -6.66 -18.13
N GLY A 57 7.54 -5.36 -18.33
CA GLY A 57 6.41 -4.66 -17.73
C GLY A 57 6.31 -3.20 -18.16
N SER A 58 5.11 -2.62 -18.01
CA SER A 58 4.78 -1.26 -18.46
C SER A 58 5.09 -0.18 -17.43
N ASN A 59 5.29 -0.56 -16.18
CA ASN A 59 5.61 0.31 -15.05
C ASN A 59 6.67 -0.37 -14.18
N LEU A 60 7.53 0.42 -13.55
CA LEU A 60 8.55 0.01 -12.59
C LEU A 60 8.48 0.93 -11.37
N LEU A 61 8.59 0.35 -10.17
CA LEU A 61 8.74 1.04 -8.90
C LEU A 61 9.81 0.33 -8.07
N ILE A 62 10.62 1.09 -7.35
CA ILE A 62 11.63 0.55 -6.43
C ILE A 62 11.35 1.05 -5.01
N GLY A 63 11.15 0.10 -4.11
CA GLY A 63 10.98 0.31 -2.67
C GLY A 63 12.29 0.16 -1.92
N SER A 64 12.52 1.04 -0.95
CA SER A 64 13.73 1.08 -0.14
C SER A 64 13.42 1.48 1.30
N THR A 65 14.31 1.07 2.22
CA THR A 65 14.34 1.58 3.58
C THR A 65 15.47 2.59 3.73
N ILE A 66 15.16 3.79 4.22
CA ILE A 66 16.16 4.85 4.39
C ILE A 66 16.26 5.22 5.86
N GLN A 67 17.48 5.18 6.38
CA GLN A 67 17.82 5.70 7.71
C GLN A 67 18.52 7.05 7.58
N PHE A 68 17.87 8.10 8.10
CA PHE A 68 18.48 9.41 8.28
C PHE A 68 19.02 9.53 9.71
N PRO A 69 20.26 9.97 9.90
CA PRO A 69 20.74 10.35 11.22
C PRO A 69 20.05 11.64 11.64
N THR A 70 19.66 11.72 12.91
CA THR A 70 18.96 12.90 13.46
C THR A 70 19.90 14.11 13.64
N VAL A 71 21.21 13.99 13.38
CA VAL A 71 22.20 15.00 13.79
C VAL A 71 23.33 15.11 12.77
N GLY A 72 23.68 16.35 12.39
CA GLY A 72 25.06 16.66 11.96
C GLY A 72 25.30 17.05 10.49
N GLY A 73 24.27 17.24 9.66
CA GLY A 73 24.48 17.70 8.28
C GLY A 73 25.18 16.68 7.38
N VAL A 74 25.08 15.40 7.73
CA VAL A 74 25.64 14.29 6.97
C VAL A 74 24.89 14.11 5.65
N THR A 75 25.63 13.79 4.59
CA THR A 75 25.08 13.52 3.27
C THR A 75 24.46 12.13 3.25
N ASN A 76 23.16 12.06 2.96
CA ASN A 76 22.42 10.81 2.83
C ASN A 76 23.00 9.94 1.71
N PRO A 77 22.74 8.62 1.70
CA PRO A 77 23.00 7.83 0.50
C PRO A 77 22.33 8.53 -0.68
N SER A 78 23.07 8.67 -1.76
CA SER A 78 22.56 9.14 -3.03
C SER A 78 22.44 7.96 -3.98
N TRP A 79 21.48 8.02 -4.89
CA TRP A 79 21.29 6.98 -5.88
C TRP A 79 20.91 7.56 -7.22
N GLN A 80 21.16 6.78 -8.25
CA GLN A 80 20.74 7.04 -9.61
C GLN A 80 20.09 5.77 -10.16
N CYS A 81 18.80 5.84 -10.45
CA CYS A 81 18.10 4.79 -11.17
C CYS A 81 18.25 4.97 -12.67
N ILE A 82 18.46 3.86 -13.36
CA ILE A 82 18.69 3.81 -14.80
C ILE A 82 17.85 2.66 -15.34
N VAL A 83 16.98 2.93 -16.31
CA VAL A 83 16.24 1.89 -17.06
C VAL A 83 16.71 1.93 -18.50
N ASP A 84 17.25 0.82 -18.99
CA ASP A 84 17.78 0.69 -20.36
C ASP A 84 18.80 1.77 -20.75
N GLY A 85 19.65 2.16 -19.80
CA GLY A 85 20.66 3.21 -19.98
C GLY A 85 20.13 4.64 -19.83
N GLN A 86 18.83 4.84 -19.64
CA GLN A 86 18.22 6.16 -19.39
C GLN A 86 18.08 6.42 -17.90
N ALA A 87 18.65 7.53 -17.43
CA ALA A 87 18.54 7.93 -16.02
C ALA A 87 17.12 8.41 -15.69
N LEU A 88 16.57 7.90 -14.60
CA LEU A 88 15.28 8.30 -14.05
C LEU A 88 15.44 9.45 -13.05
N GLN A 89 14.36 10.20 -12.84
CA GLN A 89 14.29 11.14 -11.73
C GLN A 89 14.22 10.36 -10.41
N SER A 90 15.23 10.55 -9.57
CA SER A 90 15.24 9.97 -8.22
C SER A 90 14.49 10.87 -7.25
N VAL A 91 13.72 10.27 -6.34
CA VAL A 91 12.99 10.98 -5.28
C VAL A 91 13.87 11.05 -4.04
N THR A 92 14.11 12.23 -3.49
CA THR A 92 14.87 12.36 -2.24
C THR A 92 13.94 12.50 -1.05
N TYR A 93 14.28 11.83 0.04
CA TYR A 93 13.55 11.90 1.30
C TYR A 93 14.36 12.69 2.33
N THR A 94 13.67 13.17 3.36
CA THR A 94 14.28 13.87 4.51
C THR A 94 13.91 13.23 5.84
N PHE A 95 13.26 12.07 5.79
CA PHE A 95 12.76 11.35 6.95
C PHE A 95 12.96 9.85 6.78
N SER A 96 13.19 9.20 7.91
CA SER A 96 13.42 7.77 8.01
C SER A 96 12.13 6.97 7.89
N ASN A 97 12.08 5.99 6.98
CA ASN A 97 10.95 5.05 6.88
C ASN A 97 11.30 3.80 6.06
N ASN A 98 10.46 2.79 6.21
CA ASN A 98 10.39 1.63 5.31
C ASN A 98 9.57 1.96 4.06
N ARG A 99 9.69 1.11 3.02
CA ARG A 99 8.86 1.14 1.81
C ARG A 99 8.79 2.50 1.10
N LEU A 100 9.89 3.25 1.16
CA LEU A 100 10.00 4.52 0.45
C LEU A 100 10.23 4.27 -1.04
N ARG A 101 9.45 4.97 -1.87
CA ARG A 101 9.53 4.85 -3.33
C ARG A 101 10.67 5.72 -3.85
N ILE A 102 11.80 5.11 -4.14
CA ILE A 102 13.00 5.87 -4.51
C ILE A 102 13.06 6.19 -6.00
N CYS A 103 12.42 5.36 -6.82
CA CYS A 103 12.38 5.45 -8.27
C CYS A 103 11.05 4.89 -8.81
N GLU A 104 10.54 5.53 -9.84
CA GLU A 104 9.30 5.17 -10.52
C GLU A 104 9.41 5.52 -12.00
N GLN A 105 8.93 4.64 -12.87
CA GLN A 105 8.88 4.86 -14.31
C GLN A 105 7.63 4.20 -14.90
N ASP A 106 6.87 4.97 -15.65
CA ASP A 106 5.68 4.53 -16.39
C ASP A 106 5.95 4.46 -17.90
N GLY A 107 5.02 3.84 -18.64
CA GLY A 107 4.97 3.90 -20.10
C GLY A 107 6.13 3.17 -20.77
N LEU A 108 6.68 2.15 -20.09
CA LEU A 108 7.67 1.25 -20.65
C LEU A 108 7.04 0.39 -21.75
N SER A 109 7.85 0.00 -22.74
CA SER A 109 7.41 -0.78 -23.90
C SER A 109 7.26 -2.26 -23.59
N ASP A 110 6.57 -3.02 -24.46
CA ASP A 110 6.46 -4.48 -24.29
C ASP A 110 7.72 -5.21 -24.79
N ASN A 111 8.82 -5.02 -24.06
CA ASN A 111 10.09 -5.68 -24.28
C ASN A 111 10.84 -5.89 -22.94
N PRO A 112 11.88 -6.73 -22.91
CA PRO A 112 12.73 -6.86 -21.73
C PRO A 112 13.44 -5.55 -21.39
N HIS A 113 13.28 -5.12 -20.15
CA HIS A 113 13.91 -3.94 -19.55
C HIS A 113 14.95 -4.37 -18.53
N THR A 114 16.00 -3.56 -18.37
CA THR A 114 16.95 -3.72 -17.26
C THR A 114 17.00 -2.45 -16.44
N VAL A 115 16.62 -2.57 -15.17
CA VAL A 115 16.86 -1.53 -14.17
C VAL A 115 18.24 -1.72 -13.56
N THR A 116 18.97 -0.62 -13.41
CA THR A 116 20.21 -0.55 -12.64
C THR A 116 20.11 0.62 -11.67
N VAL A 117 20.33 0.37 -10.39
CA VAL A 117 20.42 1.42 -9.38
C VAL A 117 21.86 1.52 -8.92
N LYS A 118 22.47 2.66 -9.20
CA LYS A 118 23.81 3.00 -8.68
C LYS A 118 23.62 3.72 -7.37
N VAL A 119 24.27 3.24 -6.32
CA VAL A 119 24.20 3.79 -4.97
C VAL A 119 25.57 4.34 -4.63
N ASP A 120 25.62 5.57 -4.13
CA ASP A 120 26.81 6.17 -3.55
C ASP A 120 26.52 6.55 -2.11
N VAL A 121 27.25 5.93 -1.19
CA VAL A 121 27.03 6.06 0.25
C VAL A 121 28.25 6.70 0.89
N ALA A 122 28.02 7.84 1.54
CA ALA A 122 29.03 8.53 2.35
C ALA A 122 28.77 8.28 3.85
N ASP A 123 29.82 8.48 4.64
CA ASP A 123 29.72 8.66 6.10
C ASP A 123 29.03 7.52 6.86
N ASN A 124 29.25 6.26 6.44
CA ASN A 124 28.80 5.05 7.13
C ASN A 124 27.27 4.90 7.26
N HIS A 125 26.50 5.54 6.38
CA HIS A 125 25.06 5.26 6.26
C HIS A 125 24.84 3.95 5.51
N THR A 126 23.61 3.45 5.50
CA THR A 126 23.25 2.27 4.72
C THR A 126 22.06 2.60 3.83
N PHE A 127 22.21 2.31 2.54
CA PHE A 127 21.09 2.22 1.62
C PHE A 127 20.54 0.80 1.68
N TRP A 128 19.24 0.65 1.87
CA TRP A 128 18.59 -0.66 1.94
C TRP A 128 17.63 -0.84 0.76
N LEU A 129 17.84 -1.88 -0.05
CA LEU A 129 16.83 -2.36 -1.00
C LEU A 129 15.83 -3.23 -0.25
N ASP A 130 14.54 -3.03 -0.56
CA ASP A 130 13.42 -3.80 0.00
C ASP A 130 12.67 -4.51 -1.14
N THR A 131 12.15 -3.75 -2.10
CA THR A 131 11.32 -4.31 -3.17
C THR A 131 11.60 -3.72 -4.54
N ILE A 132 11.37 -4.53 -5.57
CA ILE A 132 11.17 -4.08 -6.95
C ILE A 132 9.75 -4.48 -7.37
N GLU A 133 8.96 -3.52 -7.81
CA GLU A 133 7.60 -3.72 -8.28
C GLU A 133 7.52 -3.38 -9.77
N PHE A 134 6.80 -4.18 -10.56
CA PHE A 134 6.51 -3.83 -11.95
C PHE A 134 5.15 -4.35 -12.40
N ALA A 135 4.48 -3.62 -13.29
CA ALA A 135 3.21 -4.06 -13.87
C ALA A 135 3.47 -4.90 -15.13
N PRO A 136 3.24 -6.24 -15.11
CA PRO A 136 3.48 -7.10 -16.26
C PRO A 136 2.47 -6.83 -17.39
N PHE A 137 2.88 -7.06 -18.63
CA PHE A 137 1.93 -7.06 -19.75
C PHE A 137 0.98 -8.27 -19.67
N PRO A 138 -0.22 -8.22 -20.29
CA PRO A 138 -1.23 -9.26 -20.16
C PRO A 138 -0.78 -10.68 -20.51
N ASP A 139 0.18 -10.80 -21.45
CA ASP A 139 0.72 -12.07 -21.96
C ASP A 139 2.04 -12.48 -21.31
N THR A 140 2.58 -11.66 -20.38
CA THR A 140 3.82 -11.99 -19.68
C THR A 140 3.56 -13.11 -18.68
N PRO A 141 4.26 -14.26 -18.77
CA PRO A 141 4.14 -15.31 -17.78
C PRO A 141 4.64 -14.82 -16.42
N VAL A 142 3.74 -14.76 -15.45
CA VAL A 142 4.05 -14.40 -14.04
C VAL A 142 3.92 -15.61 -13.11
N ALA A 143 4.07 -16.81 -13.65
CA ALA A 143 4.00 -18.03 -12.87
C ALA A 143 4.98 -17.95 -11.69
N THR A 144 4.53 -18.33 -10.50
CA THR A 144 5.30 -18.28 -9.23
C THR A 144 5.61 -16.90 -8.65
N ALA A 145 5.17 -15.81 -9.29
CA ALA A 145 5.38 -14.48 -8.75
C ALA A 145 4.48 -14.17 -7.54
N LYS A 146 4.94 -13.30 -6.65
CA LYS A 146 4.09 -12.58 -5.70
C LYS A 146 3.43 -11.43 -6.44
N ILE A 147 2.10 -11.34 -6.43
CA ILE A 147 1.35 -10.30 -7.14
C ILE A 147 0.64 -9.39 -6.14
N ASN A 148 0.90 -8.09 -6.23
CA ASN A 148 0.20 -7.03 -5.52
C ASN A 148 -1.06 -6.61 -6.29
N TYR A 149 -2.20 -6.64 -5.62
CA TYR A 149 -3.44 -6.05 -6.10
C TYR A 149 -3.82 -4.90 -5.18
N ASP A 150 -3.52 -3.68 -5.62
CA ASP A 150 -3.96 -2.48 -4.93
C ASP A 150 -5.48 -2.25 -5.11
N THR A 151 -6.00 -1.24 -4.41
CA THR A 151 -7.43 -0.89 -4.50
C THR A 151 -7.84 -0.19 -5.80
N THR A 152 -6.94 0.01 -6.76
CA THR A 152 -7.26 0.53 -8.10
C THR A 152 -7.57 -0.60 -9.09
N VAL A 153 -7.23 -1.85 -8.76
CA VAL A 153 -7.53 -3.02 -9.58
C VAL A 153 -9.05 -3.28 -9.60
N PRO A 154 -9.69 -3.38 -10.79
CA PRO A 154 -11.14 -3.57 -10.89
C PRO A 154 -11.71 -4.75 -10.10
N ALA A 155 -10.99 -5.88 -10.05
CA ALA A 155 -11.41 -7.06 -9.29
C ALA A 155 -11.49 -6.79 -7.78
N VAL A 156 -10.57 -6.00 -7.23
CA VAL A 156 -10.59 -5.58 -5.81
C VAL A 156 -11.74 -4.60 -5.58
N LEU A 157 -11.95 -3.64 -6.49
CA LEU A 157 -13.04 -2.67 -6.41
C LEU A 157 -14.43 -3.33 -6.39
N LEU A 158 -14.65 -4.39 -7.15
CA LEU A 158 -15.90 -5.14 -7.13
C LEU A 158 -16.20 -5.74 -5.75
N GLY A 159 -15.18 -6.26 -5.07
CA GLY A 159 -15.30 -6.74 -3.68
C GLY A 159 -15.65 -5.63 -2.69
N LEU A 160 -15.13 -4.41 -2.91
CA LEU A 160 -15.38 -3.24 -2.07
C LEU A 160 -16.78 -2.62 -2.27
N GLN A 161 -17.39 -2.78 -3.44
CA GLN A 161 -18.72 -2.21 -3.72
C GLN A 161 -19.84 -2.81 -2.86
N GLN A 162 -19.64 -4.01 -2.30
CA GLN A 162 -20.68 -4.72 -1.53
C GLN A 162 -20.79 -4.26 -0.07
N GLY A 163 -19.74 -3.65 0.49
CA GLY A 163 -19.60 -3.43 1.94
C GLY A 163 -19.68 -1.98 2.43
N ASN A 164 -20.24 -1.06 1.64
CA ASN A 164 -20.27 0.39 1.94
C ASN A 164 -18.91 0.97 2.34
N TRP A 165 -17.86 0.57 1.62
CA TRP A 165 -16.51 1.02 1.89
C TRP A 165 -16.32 2.49 1.53
N THR A 166 -15.63 3.22 2.40
CA THR A 166 -15.27 4.62 2.19
C THR A 166 -13.84 4.71 1.66
N SER A 167 -13.66 5.38 0.53
CA SER A 167 -12.32 5.63 -0.03
C SER A 167 -11.56 6.66 0.79
N ARG A 168 -10.31 6.37 1.12
CA ARG A 168 -9.37 7.29 1.76
C ARG A 168 -7.95 6.80 1.50
N PHE A 169 -7.11 7.62 0.87
CA PHE A 169 -5.72 7.29 0.59
C PHE A 169 -5.01 6.73 1.83
N PRO A 170 -4.37 5.54 1.76
CA PRO A 170 -3.98 4.84 0.53
C PRO A 170 -4.99 3.82 -0.02
N GLY A 171 -6.17 3.64 0.57
CA GLY A 171 -7.12 2.64 0.10
C GLY A 171 -8.57 2.89 0.53
N TYR A 172 -9.19 1.88 1.14
CA TYR A 172 -10.59 1.91 1.54
C TYR A 172 -10.74 1.39 2.98
N TYR A 173 -11.76 1.87 3.69
CA TYR A 173 -12.10 1.34 5.01
C TYR A 173 -13.61 1.24 5.22
N THR A 174 -14.03 0.42 6.18
CA THR A 174 -15.43 0.30 6.62
C THR A 174 -15.54 0.26 8.13
N GLN A 175 -16.64 0.82 8.65
CA GLN A 175 -17.05 0.76 10.05
C GLN A 175 -18.40 0.05 10.23
N GLN A 176 -18.94 -0.51 9.14
CA GLN A 176 -20.22 -1.20 9.15
C GLN A 176 -20.01 -2.69 9.42
N SER A 177 -20.60 -3.19 10.50
CA SER A 177 -20.59 -4.62 10.85
C SER A 177 -21.27 -5.47 9.77
N GLY A 178 -20.76 -6.69 9.56
CA GLY A 178 -21.34 -7.68 8.66
C GLY A 178 -20.50 -7.97 7.41
N PRO A 179 -21.10 -8.60 6.38
CA PRO A 179 -20.35 -9.11 5.22
C PRO A 179 -19.66 -7.96 4.50
N SER A 180 -18.33 -7.99 4.40
CA SER A 180 -17.59 -6.89 3.81
C SER A 180 -16.26 -7.37 3.22
N PHE A 181 -16.31 -7.49 1.88
CA PHE A 181 -15.27 -7.88 0.93
C PHE A 181 -15.25 -9.38 0.55
N THR A 182 -15.46 -9.64 -0.74
CA THR A 182 -15.27 -10.95 -1.38
C THR A 182 -14.32 -10.76 -2.55
N TYR A 183 -13.34 -11.66 -2.70
CA TYR A 183 -12.36 -11.62 -3.77
C TYR A 183 -11.98 -13.02 -4.24
N GLU A 184 -11.99 -13.22 -5.54
CA GLU A 184 -11.54 -14.46 -6.17
C GLU A 184 -10.09 -14.30 -6.61
N PHE A 185 -9.25 -15.26 -6.27
CA PHE A 185 -7.83 -15.25 -6.63
C PHE A 185 -7.35 -16.65 -7.01
N TYR A 186 -6.31 -16.71 -7.83
CA TYR A 186 -5.56 -17.94 -8.06
C TYR A 186 -4.21 -17.81 -7.36
N GLY A 187 -3.83 -18.75 -6.50
CA GLY A 187 -2.56 -18.71 -5.80
C GLY A 187 -2.48 -19.71 -4.65
N VAL A 188 -1.46 -19.57 -3.79
CA VAL A 188 -1.25 -20.46 -2.63
C VAL A 188 -1.34 -19.74 -1.28
N SER A 189 -1.36 -18.42 -1.26
CA SER A 189 -1.50 -17.64 -0.04
C SER A 189 -1.93 -16.22 -0.41
N ILE A 190 -2.66 -15.56 0.49
CA ILE A 190 -2.96 -14.14 0.41
C ILE A 190 -2.54 -13.43 1.69
N LEU A 191 -1.91 -12.27 1.54
CA LEU A 191 -1.58 -11.35 2.61
C LEU A 191 -2.44 -10.09 2.46
N TRP A 192 -3.14 -9.73 3.54
CA TRP A 192 -3.99 -8.56 3.60
C TRP A 192 -3.26 -7.40 4.26
N ARG A 193 -3.04 -6.31 3.51
CA ARG A 193 -2.53 -5.05 4.06
C ARG A 193 -3.63 -4.05 4.27
N GLY A 194 -3.59 -3.40 5.43
CA GLY A 194 -4.46 -2.30 5.78
C GLY A 194 -3.68 -1.13 6.36
N PHE A 195 -4.41 -0.17 6.88
CA PHE A 195 -3.86 1.03 7.50
C PHE A 195 -4.68 1.41 8.73
N TYR A 196 -4.09 2.22 9.61
CA TYR A 196 -4.77 2.83 10.73
C TYR A 196 -4.65 4.36 10.68
N PHE A 197 -5.76 5.03 10.89
CA PHE A 197 -5.81 6.49 10.98
C PHE A 197 -6.03 6.95 12.42
N SER A 198 -5.16 7.82 12.90
CA SER A 198 -5.21 8.42 14.24
C SER A 198 -6.42 9.31 14.49
N ASP A 199 -7.14 9.75 13.44
CA ASP A 199 -8.40 10.51 13.52
C ASP A 199 -9.65 9.63 13.40
N LEU A 200 -9.51 8.31 13.28
CA LEU A 200 -10.60 7.34 13.36
C LEU A 200 -10.61 6.66 14.74
N PRO A 201 -11.71 5.98 15.13
CA PRO A 201 -11.75 5.25 16.39
C PRO A 201 -10.64 4.20 16.47
N THR A 202 -10.04 4.03 17.65
CA THR A 202 -8.87 3.16 17.88
C THR A 202 -9.15 2.04 18.89
N ASP A 203 -10.39 1.92 19.36
CA ASP A 203 -10.80 0.84 20.23
C ASP A 203 -10.64 -0.50 19.50
N PRO A 204 -9.98 -1.50 20.09
CA PRO A 204 -9.73 -2.77 19.42
C PRO A 204 -11.03 -3.51 19.10
N THR A 205 -11.01 -4.28 18.03
CA THR A 205 -12.10 -5.18 17.61
C THR A 205 -11.52 -6.36 16.83
N THR A 206 -12.39 -7.23 16.33
CA THR A 206 -12.01 -8.36 15.49
C THR A 206 -12.64 -8.25 14.11
N ALA A 207 -12.05 -8.98 13.18
CA ALA A 207 -12.65 -9.33 11.91
C ALA A 207 -12.40 -10.82 11.67
N THR A 208 -13.08 -11.39 10.67
CA THR A 208 -12.93 -12.79 10.31
C THR A 208 -12.68 -12.92 8.82
N TYR A 209 -11.84 -13.86 8.41
CA TYR A 209 -11.72 -14.27 7.01
C TYR A 209 -12.12 -15.73 6.83
N SER A 210 -12.58 -16.12 5.65
CA SER A 210 -12.72 -17.51 5.23
C SER A 210 -12.22 -17.69 3.80
N ILE A 211 -11.71 -18.89 3.52
CA ILE A 211 -11.30 -19.34 2.19
C ILE A 211 -12.26 -20.45 1.78
N ASP A 212 -12.81 -20.35 0.57
CA ASP A 212 -13.64 -21.40 -0.06
C ASP A 212 -14.85 -21.84 0.79
N GLY A 213 -15.44 -20.90 1.53
CA GLY A 213 -16.59 -21.17 2.40
C GLY A 213 -16.27 -21.99 3.65
N GLN A 214 -15.00 -22.20 3.98
CA GLN A 214 -14.58 -22.86 5.22
C GLN A 214 -14.95 -22.05 6.48
N ALA A 215 -14.77 -22.67 7.64
CA ALA A 215 -15.01 -22.04 8.94
C ALA A 215 -14.20 -20.72 9.05
N PRO A 216 -14.82 -19.59 9.42
CA PRO A 216 -14.12 -18.33 9.53
C PRO A 216 -13.01 -18.34 10.59
N VAL A 217 -11.87 -17.77 10.24
CA VAL A 217 -10.72 -17.54 11.12
C VAL A 217 -10.75 -16.09 11.59
N SER A 218 -10.76 -15.88 12.91
CA SER A 218 -10.72 -14.55 13.52
C SER A 218 -9.31 -13.97 13.52
N PHE A 219 -9.21 -12.65 13.32
CA PHE A 219 -7.99 -11.87 13.51
C PHE A 219 -8.31 -10.54 14.20
N ASP A 220 -7.32 -9.98 14.88
CA ASP A 220 -7.47 -8.77 15.69
C ASP A 220 -7.16 -7.50 14.87
N LEU A 221 -8.00 -6.49 15.04
CA LEU A 221 -7.77 -5.13 14.55
C LEU A 221 -7.34 -4.26 15.73
N ASN A 222 -6.04 -4.17 15.94
CA ASN A 222 -5.47 -3.45 17.07
C ASN A 222 -5.22 -1.98 16.73
N GLY A 223 -6.26 -1.16 16.86
CA GLY A 223 -6.14 0.30 16.66
C GLY A 223 -5.18 0.99 17.62
N ASN A 224 -4.66 0.30 18.65
CA ASN A 224 -3.60 0.87 19.49
C ASN A 224 -2.32 1.13 18.70
N SER A 225 -2.05 0.41 17.61
CA SER A 225 -0.92 0.73 16.73
C SER A 225 -1.05 2.15 16.14
N ALA A 226 -2.28 2.67 16.00
CA ALA A 226 -2.56 4.04 15.59
C ALA A 226 -2.31 5.10 16.69
N LYS A 227 -2.04 4.68 17.94
CA LYS A 227 -1.75 5.60 19.07
C LYS A 227 -0.32 6.14 19.07
N GLY A 228 0.53 5.64 18.17
CA GLY A 228 1.79 6.30 17.84
C GLY A 228 1.56 7.69 17.22
N PRO A 229 2.62 8.48 17.00
CA PRO A 229 2.48 9.78 16.34
C PRO A 229 2.10 9.59 14.87
N GLY A 230 0.80 9.65 14.58
CA GLY A 230 0.26 9.74 13.22
C GLY A 230 -0.35 8.46 12.67
N HIS A 231 -0.57 8.46 11.36
CA HIS A 231 -1.16 7.37 10.60
C HIS A 231 -0.19 6.20 10.44
N GLN A 232 -0.69 4.96 10.44
CA GLN A 232 0.10 3.75 10.18
C GLN A 232 -0.35 3.15 8.85
N TYR A 233 0.56 2.86 7.94
CA TYR A 233 0.29 2.35 6.60
C TYR A 233 0.88 0.95 6.41
N SER A 234 0.42 0.23 5.38
CA SER A 234 0.98 -1.06 4.95
C SER A 234 1.05 -2.12 6.07
N GLN A 235 0.12 -2.07 7.02
CA GLN A 235 0.04 -2.96 8.17
C GLN A 235 -0.51 -4.31 7.76
N VAL A 236 0.19 -5.40 8.12
CA VAL A 236 -0.33 -6.75 7.90
C VAL A 236 -1.44 -7.03 8.90
N PHE A 237 -2.65 -7.28 8.41
CA PHE A 237 -3.77 -7.68 9.28
C PHE A 237 -3.84 -9.20 9.42
N PHE A 238 -3.64 -9.92 8.33
CA PHE A 238 -3.48 -11.36 8.34
C PHE A 238 -2.77 -11.84 7.07
N GLN A 239 -2.25 -13.05 7.16
CA GLN A 239 -1.83 -13.86 6.03
C GLN A 239 -2.51 -15.22 6.17
N THR A 240 -3.01 -15.77 5.07
CA THR A 240 -3.58 -17.12 5.08
C THR A 240 -2.49 -18.17 5.28
N PRO A 241 -2.83 -19.37 5.77
CA PRO A 241 -1.96 -20.53 5.62
C PRO A 241 -1.63 -20.82 4.16
N LEU A 242 -0.66 -21.71 3.93
CA LEU A 242 -0.38 -22.24 2.60
C LEU A 242 -1.57 -23.08 2.11
N LEU A 243 -2.04 -22.78 0.91
CA LEU A 243 -3.14 -23.40 0.19
C LEU A 243 -2.60 -24.19 -0.99
N GLU A 244 -3.41 -25.13 -1.50
CA GLU A 244 -3.10 -25.81 -2.76
C GLU A 244 -3.22 -24.83 -3.94
N PRO A 245 -2.35 -24.88 -4.97
CA PRO A 245 -2.43 -23.97 -6.11
C PRO A 245 -3.75 -24.09 -6.89
N ASN A 246 -4.73 -23.25 -6.60
CA ASN A 246 -6.06 -23.29 -7.21
C ASN A 246 -6.74 -21.90 -7.23
N ASN A 247 -7.92 -21.83 -7.84
CA ASN A 247 -8.86 -20.73 -7.66
C ASN A 247 -9.50 -20.82 -6.28
N HIS A 248 -9.38 -19.74 -5.51
CA HIS A 248 -9.91 -19.58 -4.18
C HIS A 248 -10.84 -18.37 -4.10
N THR A 249 -11.75 -18.41 -3.15
CA THR A 249 -12.58 -17.26 -2.78
C THR A 249 -12.26 -16.82 -1.36
N LEU A 250 -11.67 -15.64 -1.22
CA LEU A 250 -11.52 -14.94 0.06
C LEU A 250 -12.81 -14.20 0.39
N THR A 251 -13.35 -14.44 1.58
CA THR A 251 -14.42 -13.63 2.18
C THR A 251 -13.90 -13.02 3.47
N VAL A 252 -14.08 -11.71 3.67
CA VAL A 252 -13.75 -11.02 4.91
C VAL A 252 -15.03 -10.40 5.51
N SER A 253 -15.10 -10.35 6.84
CA SER A 253 -16.24 -9.79 7.56
C SER A 253 -15.75 -9.00 8.78
N TYR A 254 -16.14 -7.74 8.85
CA TYR A 254 -15.87 -6.87 9.99
C TYR A 254 -16.86 -7.14 11.13
N GLN A 255 -16.35 -7.35 12.35
CA GLN A 255 -17.17 -7.62 13.55
C GLN A 255 -17.32 -6.41 14.47
N GLY A 256 -16.70 -5.27 14.14
CA GLY A 256 -16.81 -4.04 14.92
C GLY A 256 -17.97 -3.13 14.49
N ASP A 257 -17.93 -1.89 14.97
CA ASP A 257 -18.90 -0.83 14.67
C ASP A 257 -18.20 0.54 14.50
N SER A 258 -18.98 1.63 14.46
CA SER A 258 -18.48 3.00 14.30
C SER A 258 -17.70 3.55 15.49
N THR A 259 -17.64 2.83 16.61
CA THR A 259 -16.84 3.18 17.80
C THR A 259 -15.53 2.39 17.86
N LYS A 260 -15.37 1.39 16.99
CA LYS A 260 -14.21 0.49 16.96
C LYS A 260 -13.28 0.77 15.78
N THR A 261 -12.08 0.21 15.87
CA THR A 261 -11.04 0.28 14.84
C THR A 261 -11.59 -0.21 13.50
N PRO A 262 -11.66 0.65 12.47
CA PRO A 262 -12.20 0.26 11.17
C PRO A 262 -11.40 -0.89 10.53
N LEU A 263 -12.09 -1.74 9.76
CA LEU A 263 -11.41 -2.63 8.83
C LEU A 263 -10.99 -1.82 7.60
N ALA A 264 -9.71 -1.88 7.26
CA ALA A 264 -9.12 -1.16 6.14
C ALA A 264 -8.45 -2.13 5.15
N LEU A 265 -8.46 -1.77 3.87
CA LEU A 265 -7.76 -2.45 2.79
C LEU A 265 -6.90 -1.43 2.03
N GLU A 266 -5.61 -1.69 1.97
CA GLU A 266 -4.62 -0.97 1.15
C GLU A 266 -4.27 -1.79 -0.10
N SER A 267 -3.94 -3.06 0.10
CA SER A 267 -3.61 -4.00 -0.96
C SER A 267 -3.77 -5.46 -0.52
N LEU A 268 -3.83 -6.34 -1.52
CA LEU A 268 -3.75 -7.78 -1.36
C LEU A 268 -2.51 -8.30 -2.08
N GLU A 269 -1.71 -9.11 -1.40
CA GLU A 269 -0.55 -9.78 -1.99
C GLU A 269 -0.85 -11.26 -2.13
N VAL A 270 -0.89 -11.77 -3.37
CA VAL A 270 -1.15 -13.18 -3.67
C VAL A 270 0.17 -13.86 -4.05
N GLN A 271 0.54 -14.92 -3.34
CA GLN A 271 1.72 -15.73 -3.66
C GLN A 271 1.39 -16.78 -4.72
N ASN A 272 2.34 -17.01 -5.65
CA ASN A 272 2.18 -17.85 -6.83
C ASN A 272 0.92 -17.49 -7.64
N GLY A 273 0.67 -16.18 -7.75
CA GLY A 273 -0.46 -15.66 -8.49
C GLY A 273 -0.32 -15.90 -9.99
N ILE A 274 -1.45 -16.02 -10.68
CA ILE A 274 -1.50 -15.86 -12.14
C ILE A 274 -2.28 -14.57 -12.42
N SER A 275 -1.74 -13.69 -13.27
CA SER A 275 -2.48 -12.51 -13.71
C SER A 275 -3.79 -12.94 -14.40
N THR A 276 -4.91 -12.47 -13.84
CA THR A 276 -6.28 -12.83 -14.25
C THR A 276 -6.62 -12.47 -15.70
N SER A 277 -5.81 -11.63 -16.36
CA SER A 277 -5.90 -11.39 -17.81
C SER A 277 -5.82 -12.69 -18.62
N SER A 278 -5.06 -13.67 -18.15
CA SER A 278 -4.92 -14.98 -18.80
C SER A 278 -6.17 -15.88 -18.66
N MET A 279 -7.04 -15.64 -17.67
CA MET A 279 -8.16 -16.54 -17.36
C MET A 279 -9.42 -16.29 -18.21
N SER A 280 -9.52 -15.16 -18.90
CA SER A 280 -10.75 -14.77 -19.61
C SER A 280 -10.94 -15.41 -20.99
N SER A 281 -10.06 -16.29 -21.46
CA SER A 281 -10.11 -16.80 -22.85
C SER A 281 -10.73 -18.20 -23.04
N THR A 282 -11.07 -18.97 -22.00
CA THR A 282 -11.43 -20.40 -22.18
C THR A 282 -12.84 -20.81 -21.73
N ALA A 283 -13.67 -19.93 -21.16
CA ALA A 283 -14.95 -20.32 -20.52
C ALA A 283 -16.24 -20.01 -21.32
N LEU A 284 -16.19 -19.83 -22.64
CA LEU A 284 -17.39 -19.89 -23.50
C LEU A 284 -17.44 -21.20 -24.30
N GLY A 285 -17.26 -22.31 -23.58
CA GLY A 285 -17.75 -23.62 -24.01
C GLY A 285 -19.28 -23.63 -23.91
N GLN A 286 -19.90 -23.35 -25.05
CA GLN A 286 -21.34 -23.34 -25.29
C GLN A 286 -21.98 -24.69 -24.93
N ASN A 287 -22.38 -24.87 -23.67
CA ASN A 287 -23.18 -26.01 -23.24
C ASN A 287 -24.59 -25.86 -23.79
N THR A 288 -24.81 -26.42 -24.98
CA THR A 288 -26.12 -26.61 -25.60
C THR A 288 -26.85 -27.73 -24.85
N VAL A 289 -27.51 -27.38 -23.75
CA VAL A 289 -28.42 -28.32 -23.06
C VAL A 289 -29.83 -28.17 -23.66
N ALA A 290 -30.30 -29.27 -24.24
CA ALA A 290 -31.60 -29.37 -24.87
C ALA A 290 -32.76 -29.10 -23.88
N SER A 291 -33.71 -28.30 -24.36
CA SER A 291 -34.98 -27.99 -23.73
C SER A 291 -35.87 -29.22 -23.60
N SER A 292 -36.32 -29.52 -22.37
CA SER A 292 -37.51 -30.34 -22.11
C SER A 292 -38.38 -29.67 -21.05
N THR A 293 -39.47 -29.08 -21.52
CA THR A 293 -40.61 -28.56 -20.76
C THR A 293 -41.36 -29.68 -20.03
N PRO A 294 -41.96 -29.37 -18.87
CA PRO A 294 -43.39 -29.64 -18.76
C PRO A 294 -44.18 -28.46 -18.18
N ALA A 295 -45.38 -28.32 -18.72
CA ALA A 295 -46.38 -27.33 -18.36
C ALA A 295 -46.96 -27.59 -16.96
N SER A 296 -47.24 -26.51 -16.23
CA SER A 296 -48.19 -26.53 -15.12
C SER A 296 -48.95 -25.20 -15.07
N THR A 297 -50.22 -25.31 -15.39
CA THR A 297 -51.28 -24.31 -15.31
C THR A 297 -51.62 -23.95 -13.87
N SER A 298 -51.63 -22.65 -13.55
CA SER A 298 -52.39 -22.13 -12.41
C SER A 298 -53.07 -20.81 -12.77
N THR A 299 -54.39 -20.87 -12.92
CA THR A 299 -55.35 -19.78 -13.03
C THR A 299 -55.49 -19.02 -11.71
N PHE A 300 -55.41 -17.68 -11.76
CA PHE A 300 -56.12 -16.80 -10.81
C PHE A 300 -56.66 -15.56 -11.56
N PRO A 301 -57.84 -15.03 -11.18
CA PRO A 301 -58.57 -14.02 -11.93
C PRO A 301 -58.18 -12.61 -11.49
N GLY A 302 -58.54 -11.66 -12.35
CA GLY A 302 -58.03 -10.30 -12.32
C GLY A 302 -58.65 -9.36 -11.31
N ASN A 303 -58.12 -8.15 -11.30
CA ASN A 303 -58.91 -6.96 -11.05
C ASN A 303 -58.29 -5.73 -11.73
N SER A 304 -59.14 -5.08 -12.52
CA SER A 304 -58.89 -3.88 -13.29
C SER A 304 -58.90 -2.64 -12.39
N ALA A 305 -57.94 -1.73 -12.60
CA ALA A 305 -58.15 -0.32 -12.32
C ALA A 305 -57.31 0.52 -13.29
N SER A 306 -58.05 1.27 -14.11
CA SER A 306 -57.60 2.22 -15.11
C SER A 306 -57.01 3.47 -14.44
N SER A 307 -55.87 3.94 -14.94
CA SER A 307 -55.50 5.36 -14.83
C SER A 307 -54.69 5.80 -16.03
N THR A 308 -55.41 6.37 -16.99
CA THR A 308 -54.95 7.21 -18.08
C THR A 308 -54.22 8.44 -17.53
N ALA A 309 -52.95 8.65 -17.87
CA ALA A 309 -52.27 9.92 -17.61
C ALA A 309 -51.29 10.30 -18.74
N MET A 310 -51.80 11.24 -19.53
CA MET A 310 -51.17 12.25 -20.39
C MET A 310 -49.64 12.25 -20.58
N ILE A 311 -49.30 12.10 -21.86
CA ILE A 311 -48.10 12.61 -22.53
C ILE A 311 -47.93 14.10 -22.20
N THR A 312 -46.81 14.49 -21.56
CA THR A 312 -46.39 15.89 -21.45
C THR A 312 -44.97 16.05 -21.99
N ALA A 313 -44.84 17.08 -22.84
CA ALA A 313 -43.76 17.33 -23.77
C ALA A 313 -42.37 17.58 -23.13
N GLY A 314 -41.34 17.15 -23.86
CA GLY A 314 -39.94 17.41 -23.55
C GLY A 314 -39.60 18.90 -23.58
N ARG A 315 -39.09 19.41 -22.45
CA ARG A 315 -38.40 20.71 -22.37
C ARG A 315 -36.90 20.49 -22.56
N LYS A 316 -36.38 20.99 -23.68
CA LYS A 316 -34.94 21.25 -23.85
C LYS A 316 -34.56 22.42 -22.94
N THR A 317 -33.86 22.14 -21.84
CA THR A 317 -33.28 23.15 -20.97
C THR A 317 -32.04 23.73 -21.65
N PHE A 318 -32.19 24.90 -22.28
CA PHE A 318 -31.05 25.67 -22.75
C PHE A 318 -30.32 26.24 -21.53
N VAL A 319 -29.11 25.75 -21.28
CA VAL A 319 -28.20 26.34 -20.30
C VAL A 319 -27.83 27.73 -20.79
N SER A 320 -28.14 28.76 -20.01
CA SER A 320 -27.82 30.15 -20.32
C SER A 320 -26.31 30.36 -20.23
N ILE A 321 -25.65 30.31 -21.38
CA ILE A 321 -24.20 30.54 -21.56
C ILE A 321 -23.74 31.85 -20.86
N GLY A 322 -24.61 32.85 -20.74
CA GLY A 322 -24.33 34.10 -20.04
C GLY A 322 -23.95 33.96 -18.56
N ALA A 323 -24.49 32.95 -17.85
CA ALA A 323 -24.17 32.73 -16.44
C ALA A 323 -22.74 32.18 -16.26
N ILE A 324 -22.28 31.36 -17.20
CA ILE A 324 -20.95 30.76 -17.19
C ILE A 324 -19.89 31.85 -17.50
N ILE A 325 -20.15 32.70 -18.50
CA ILE A 325 -19.21 33.77 -18.88
C ILE A 325 -19.09 34.82 -17.77
N GLY A 326 -20.19 35.16 -17.09
CA GLY A 326 -20.18 36.10 -15.96
C GLY A 326 -19.33 35.63 -14.78
N GLY A 327 -19.37 34.32 -14.47
CA GLY A 327 -18.59 33.72 -13.39
C GLY A 327 -17.08 33.75 -13.67
N VAL A 328 -16.66 33.45 -14.90
CA VAL A 328 -15.24 33.40 -15.27
C VAL A 328 -14.61 34.80 -15.26
N VAL A 329 -15.30 35.81 -15.83
CA VAL A 329 -14.78 37.19 -15.85
C VAL A 329 -14.71 37.77 -14.43
N GLY A 330 -15.70 37.48 -13.58
CA GLY A 330 -15.68 37.89 -12.17
C GLY A 330 -14.56 37.21 -11.37
N GLY A 331 -14.34 35.90 -11.59
CA GLY A 331 -13.29 35.14 -10.93
C GLY A 331 -11.88 35.62 -11.26
N ILE A 332 -11.61 35.91 -12.54
CA ILE A 332 -10.31 36.44 -12.97
C ILE A 332 -10.05 37.82 -12.33
N GLY A 333 -11.06 38.69 -12.28
CA GLY A 333 -10.95 39.99 -11.62
C GLY A 333 -10.60 39.87 -10.13
N LEU A 334 -11.25 38.96 -9.41
CA LEU A 334 -10.99 38.72 -7.99
C LEU A 334 -9.57 38.18 -7.75
N ILE A 335 -9.11 37.24 -8.58
CA ILE A 335 -7.77 36.65 -8.46
C ILE A 335 -6.69 37.73 -8.68
N LEU A 336 -6.84 38.61 -9.67
CA LEU A 336 -5.89 39.70 -9.91
C LEU A 336 -5.81 40.68 -8.71
N ILE A 337 -6.93 40.95 -8.05
CA ILE A 337 -6.95 41.78 -6.83
C ILE A 337 -6.19 41.09 -5.68
N ILE A 338 -6.41 39.79 -5.48
CA ILE A 338 -5.72 39.01 -4.43
C ILE A 338 -4.21 39.00 -4.67
N VAL A 339 -3.77 38.76 -5.91
CA VAL A 339 -2.34 38.76 -6.28
C VAL A 339 -1.71 40.14 -6.04
N ALA A 340 -2.41 41.23 -6.40
CA ALA A 340 -1.93 42.59 -6.13
C ALA A 340 -1.75 42.86 -4.62
N ILE A 341 -2.70 42.42 -3.78
CA ILE A 341 -2.62 42.55 -2.31
C ILE A 341 -1.42 41.77 -1.77
N VAL A 342 -1.20 40.53 -2.22
CA VAL A 342 -0.07 39.70 -1.79
C VAL A 342 1.26 40.36 -2.16
N ILE A 343 1.41 40.88 -3.38
CA ILE A 343 2.63 41.58 -3.83
C ILE A 343 2.92 42.80 -2.96
N VAL A 344 1.89 43.58 -2.60
CA VAL A 344 2.04 44.76 -1.72
C VAL A 344 2.50 44.36 -0.31
N ILE A 345 1.94 43.29 0.26
CA ILE A 345 2.32 42.77 1.58
C ILE A 345 3.77 42.28 1.56
N LEU A 346 4.17 41.55 0.52
CA LEU A 346 5.55 41.04 0.37
C LEU A 346 6.56 42.17 0.19
N LYS A 347 6.23 43.20 -0.60
CA LYS A 347 7.09 44.41 -0.74
C LYS A 347 7.21 45.19 0.57
N LYS A 348 6.12 45.34 1.33
CA LYS A 348 6.15 46.04 2.63
C LYS A 348 7.01 45.29 3.66
N ARG A 349 6.90 43.96 3.70
CA ARG A 349 7.68 43.10 4.61
C ARG A 349 9.18 43.12 4.30
N ASN A 350 9.57 43.24 3.04
CA ASN A 350 10.99 43.28 2.66
C ASN A 350 11.67 44.63 2.97
N ARG A 351 10.89 45.73 3.03
CA ARG A 351 11.43 47.06 3.32
C ARG A 351 11.86 47.23 4.79
N ASN A 352 11.23 46.48 5.71
CA ASN A 352 11.58 46.50 7.14
C ASN A 352 12.84 45.68 7.49
N ARG A 353 13.35 44.84 6.58
CA ARG A 353 14.55 44.01 6.84
C ARG A 353 15.87 44.74 6.60
N ARG A 354 15.85 46.00 6.13
CA ARG A 354 17.08 46.76 5.81
C ARG A 354 17.58 47.71 6.89
N HIS A 355 16.97 47.73 8.08
CA HIS A 355 17.34 48.66 9.18
C HIS A 355 17.76 47.98 10.49
N GLY A 356 18.11 46.68 10.49
CA GLY A 356 18.39 45.97 11.74
C GLY A 356 19.50 44.92 11.62
N SER A 357 20.75 45.36 11.44
CA SER A 357 21.92 44.55 11.80
C SER A 357 23.17 45.42 11.89
N HIS A 358 23.27 46.15 13.00
CA HIS A 358 24.51 46.71 13.53
C HIS A 358 24.59 46.42 15.04
N LEU A 359 24.83 45.16 15.38
CA LEU A 359 25.27 44.65 16.69
C LEU A 359 25.84 43.25 16.41
N GLN A 360 26.94 42.75 16.95
CA GLN A 360 28.02 43.26 17.78
C GLN A 360 29.01 42.10 17.78
N THR A 361 30.27 42.35 17.41
CA THR A 361 31.35 41.36 17.40
C THR A 361 31.57 40.81 18.81
N ALA A 362 31.07 39.61 19.09
CA ALA A 362 31.40 38.87 20.30
C ALA A 362 32.69 38.07 20.07
N GLN A 363 33.65 38.29 20.99
CA GLN A 363 34.99 37.75 20.96
C GLN A 363 35.03 36.21 21.00
N LEU A 364 35.94 35.68 20.17
CA LEU A 364 36.43 34.32 20.16
C LEU A 364 37.23 34.03 21.44
N VAL A 365 36.71 33.14 22.30
CA VAL A 365 37.42 32.62 23.48
C VAL A 365 38.03 31.26 23.09
N HIS A 366 39.35 31.15 23.28
CA HIS A 366 40.17 29.95 23.07
C HIS A 366 39.89 28.85 24.12
N PRO A 367 39.89 27.55 23.75
CA PRO A 367 39.93 26.46 24.71
C PRO A 367 41.36 26.11 25.16
N PHE A 368 41.46 25.69 26.42
CA PHE A 368 42.66 25.28 27.17
C PHE A 368 43.38 24.04 26.59
N PRO A 369 44.71 23.92 26.76
CA PRO A 369 45.47 22.70 26.48
C PRO A 369 45.48 21.73 27.68
N PHE A 370 45.26 20.44 27.41
CA PHE A 370 45.51 19.36 28.37
C PHE A 370 47.00 18.96 28.37
N PRO A 371 47.60 18.61 29.52
CA PRO A 371 48.98 18.15 29.60
C PRO A 371 49.12 16.67 29.21
N ASP A 372 50.16 16.40 28.42
CA ASP A 372 50.69 15.09 28.10
C ASP A 372 51.02 14.29 29.36
N THR A 373 50.50 13.06 29.46
CA THR A 373 51.06 12.04 30.36
C THR A 373 51.63 10.92 29.49
N ARG A 374 52.93 11.02 29.21
CA ARG A 374 53.78 9.91 28.77
C ARG A 374 54.25 9.17 30.02
N GLU A 375 53.97 7.88 30.13
CA GLU A 375 54.82 6.96 30.91
C GLU A 375 54.88 5.57 30.28
N ASN A 376 56.06 4.97 30.43
CA ASN A 376 56.74 3.95 29.62
C ASN A 376 56.07 2.58 29.37
N PRO A 377 56.58 1.83 28.37
CA PRO A 377 56.35 0.40 28.21
C PRO A 377 57.39 -0.41 28.99
N ALA A 378 56.95 -1.39 29.78
CA ALA A 378 57.84 -2.41 30.32
C ALA A 378 57.11 -3.72 30.63
N THR A 379 57.52 -4.74 29.86
CA THR A 379 57.81 -6.09 30.33
C THR A 379 56.68 -7.12 30.45
N GLN A 380 56.85 -8.13 29.61
CA GLN A 380 56.25 -9.47 29.58
C GLN A 380 56.16 -10.14 30.96
N THR A 381 55.11 -10.92 31.17
CA THR A 381 55.19 -12.19 31.91
C THR A 381 54.12 -13.13 31.35
N GLU A 382 54.60 -14.21 30.72
CA GLU A 382 53.85 -15.40 30.31
C GLU A 382 53.32 -16.20 31.52
N LEU A 383 52.40 -17.12 31.20
CA LEU A 383 52.06 -18.41 31.83
C LEU A 383 50.63 -18.48 32.42
N PRO A 384 50.03 -19.67 32.52
CA PRO A 384 49.85 -20.67 31.46
C PRO A 384 48.39 -21.14 31.35
N LEU A 385 48.08 -21.80 30.23
CA LEU A 385 46.84 -22.53 29.98
C LEU A 385 46.60 -23.65 31.02
N SER A 386 45.34 -23.80 31.43
CA SER A 386 44.78 -25.09 31.85
C SER A 386 43.31 -25.18 31.45
N PRO A 387 42.86 -26.32 30.87
CA PRO A 387 41.49 -26.54 30.44
C PRO A 387 40.68 -27.24 31.53
N LEU A 388 39.34 -27.10 31.52
CA LEU A 388 38.36 -28.21 31.61
C LEU A 388 36.93 -27.74 31.89
N ARG A 389 36.02 -28.44 31.21
CA ARG A 389 34.66 -28.85 31.63
C ARG A 389 33.50 -27.84 31.61
N SER A 390 32.70 -27.99 30.54
CA SER A 390 31.24 -28.08 30.59
C SER A 390 30.79 -29.13 31.66
N PRO A 391 29.61 -29.01 32.30
CA PRO A 391 28.38 -29.40 31.59
C PRO A 391 27.03 -28.75 32.03
N TYR A 392 26.03 -28.88 31.15
CA TYR A 392 24.57 -28.85 31.35
C TYR A 392 23.90 -27.68 32.10
N PHE A 393 23.12 -26.89 31.37
CA PHE A 393 22.04 -26.05 31.92
C PHE A 393 20.68 -26.64 31.53
N VAL A 394 19.93 -27.10 32.52
CA VAL A 394 18.53 -27.57 32.41
C VAL A 394 17.64 -26.48 33.01
N PRO A 395 16.52 -26.09 32.36
CA PRO A 395 15.65 -25.03 32.88
C PRO A 395 14.74 -25.55 34.03
N PRO A 396 14.36 -24.70 34.99
CA PRO A 396 13.43 -25.11 36.02
C PRO A 396 11.97 -25.09 35.52
N LEU A 397 11.32 -26.26 35.62
CA LEU A 397 9.87 -26.42 35.70
C LEU A 397 9.29 -25.50 36.78
N ARG A 398 8.30 -24.67 36.42
CA ARG A 398 7.41 -24.01 37.40
C ARG A 398 6.04 -24.67 37.38
N LYS A 399 5.70 -25.27 38.52
CA LYS A 399 4.45 -25.98 38.80
C LYS A 399 3.24 -25.05 38.80
N ASN A 400 2.16 -25.56 38.22
CA ASN A 400 0.77 -25.22 38.54
C ASN A 400 0.53 -25.26 40.06
N ALA A 401 -0.11 -24.23 40.59
CA ALA A 401 -0.81 -24.27 41.86
C ALA A 401 -2.24 -23.77 41.64
N SER A 402 -3.14 -24.74 41.60
CA SER A 402 -4.59 -24.58 41.71
C SER A 402 -4.97 -24.34 43.17
N GLY A 403 -5.88 -23.39 43.41
CA GLY A 403 -6.60 -23.19 44.67
C GLY A 403 -7.54 -21.99 44.48
N VAL A 404 -8.82 -22.12 44.14
CA VAL A 404 -9.97 -22.74 44.83
C VAL A 404 -10.33 -22.01 46.15
N SER A 405 -11.43 -21.23 46.05
CA SER A 405 -12.38 -20.72 47.06
C SER A 405 -11.97 -19.56 47.98
N ASN A 406 -12.70 -18.44 47.95
CA ASN A 406 -13.98 -18.33 48.65
C ASN A 406 -14.72 -17.03 48.32
N ALA A 407 -16.04 -17.19 48.16
CA ALA A 407 -17.03 -16.12 48.15
C ALA A 407 -17.14 -15.46 49.53
N ILE A 408 -17.48 -14.16 49.58
CA ILE A 408 -18.30 -13.54 50.62
C ILE A 408 -18.98 -12.29 50.04
N ALA A 409 -20.31 -12.38 50.05
CA ALA A 409 -21.38 -11.39 50.22
C ALA A 409 -21.16 -9.88 49.93
N SER A 410 -22.14 -9.37 49.17
CA SER A 410 -22.63 -7.98 49.10
C SER A 410 -23.01 -7.39 50.47
N PRO A 411 -23.29 -6.06 50.54
CA PRO A 411 -24.70 -5.69 50.49
C PRO A 411 -25.03 -4.39 49.71
N ASN A 412 -26.33 -4.36 49.34
CA ASN A 412 -27.15 -3.29 48.79
C ASN A 412 -26.99 -1.89 49.39
N SER A 413 -27.21 -0.87 48.54
CA SER A 413 -28.00 0.34 48.83
C SER A 413 -28.45 0.95 47.49
N SER A 414 -29.72 0.74 47.10
CA SER A 414 -30.92 1.55 47.37
C SER A 414 -31.03 2.84 46.56
N ALA A 415 -32.14 2.94 45.84
CA ALA A 415 -32.54 3.92 44.83
C ALA A 415 -32.95 5.30 45.38
N SER A 416 -32.87 6.34 44.52
CA SER A 416 -34.04 7.15 44.08
C SER A 416 -33.63 8.29 43.10
N PRO A 417 -34.50 8.68 42.14
CA PRO A 417 -34.36 9.85 41.23
C PRO A 417 -35.23 11.04 41.73
N PRO A 418 -35.60 12.09 40.96
CA PRO A 418 -35.15 12.63 39.67
C PRO A 418 -34.83 14.15 39.70
N ARG A 419 -34.22 14.73 38.64
CA ARG A 419 -34.48 16.14 38.28
C ARG A 419 -34.17 16.49 36.82
N ALA A 420 -35.19 17.06 36.17
CA ALA A 420 -35.18 17.70 34.86
C ALA A 420 -34.44 19.06 34.89
N HIS A 421 -34.38 19.72 33.71
CA HIS A 421 -33.76 21.02 33.32
C HIS A 421 -32.48 20.80 32.48
N THR A 422 -32.26 21.34 31.27
CA THR A 422 -32.94 22.35 30.44
C THR A 422 -32.41 22.19 29.01
N ALA A 423 -33.27 22.38 28.00
CA ALA A 423 -32.87 22.45 26.60
C ALA A 423 -32.04 23.73 26.34
N HIS A 424 -30.85 23.57 25.76
CA HIS A 424 -30.15 24.65 25.06
C HIS A 424 -29.97 24.27 23.60
N ALA A 425 -30.73 24.96 22.74
CA ALA A 425 -30.53 24.97 21.31
C ALA A 425 -29.25 25.74 20.97
N GLN A 426 -28.31 25.11 20.26
CA GLN A 426 -27.22 25.79 19.58
C GLN A 426 -27.17 25.34 18.12
N SER A 427 -27.71 26.22 17.27
CA SER A 427 -27.20 26.63 15.97
C SER A 427 -26.24 25.68 15.25
N ALA A 428 -26.79 24.95 14.27
CA ALA A 428 -26.02 24.34 13.19
C ALA A 428 -25.36 25.43 12.32
N GLN A 429 -24.03 25.42 12.24
CA GLN A 429 -23.29 26.07 11.16
C GLN A 429 -22.82 24.98 10.18
N SER A 430 -23.39 25.02 8.99
CA SER A 430 -23.03 24.18 7.85
C SER A 430 -21.67 24.61 7.28
N LEU A 431 -20.65 23.79 7.49
CA LEU A 431 -19.39 23.88 6.76
C LEU A 431 -19.54 23.13 5.43
N SER A 432 -19.65 23.89 4.35
CA SER A 432 -19.65 23.40 2.97
C SER A 432 -18.27 22.87 2.61
N THR A 433 -18.20 21.57 2.38
CA THR A 433 -17.04 20.85 1.85
C THR A 433 -16.76 21.29 0.40
N LEU A 434 -15.60 21.90 0.17
CA LEU A 434 -15.06 22.20 -1.15
C LEU A 434 -14.68 20.90 -1.85
N SER A 435 -15.45 20.53 -2.87
CA SER A 435 -15.16 19.42 -3.78
C SER A 435 -14.13 19.88 -4.82
N TYR A 436 -12.94 19.30 -4.77
CA TYR A 436 -11.90 19.47 -5.76
C TYR A 436 -12.29 18.66 -7.02
N THR A 437 -12.84 19.34 -8.02
CA THR A 437 -13.11 18.74 -9.33
C THR A 437 -11.87 18.90 -10.20
N ARG A 438 -11.18 17.80 -10.47
CA ARG A 438 -10.04 17.72 -11.39
C ARG A 438 -10.54 17.90 -12.82
N SER A 439 -10.09 18.96 -13.46
CA SER A 439 -10.33 19.33 -14.85
C SER A 439 -9.84 18.21 -15.78
N SER A 440 -10.75 17.63 -16.57
CA SER A 440 -10.43 16.75 -17.68
C SER A 440 -10.04 17.61 -18.89
N ASP A 441 -8.82 17.45 -19.36
CA ASP A 441 -8.39 17.97 -20.66
C ASP A 441 -9.19 17.29 -21.78
N GLN A 442 -9.75 18.15 -22.62
CA GLN A 442 -10.59 17.82 -23.75
C GLN A 442 -9.74 18.01 -25.00
N ASP A 443 -9.05 16.96 -25.44
CA ASP A 443 -8.37 16.96 -26.73
C ASP A 443 -9.32 16.37 -27.80
N GLN A 444 -9.81 17.24 -28.67
CA GLN A 444 -10.57 16.86 -29.86
C GLN A 444 -9.63 16.88 -31.07
N GLY A 445 -9.28 15.69 -31.55
CA GLY A 445 -8.61 15.48 -32.83
C GLY A 445 -9.23 14.28 -33.55
N GLY A 446 -10.38 14.48 -34.19
CA GLY A 446 -11.05 13.43 -34.96
C GLY A 446 -10.33 13.12 -36.28
N VAL A 447 -10.02 11.84 -36.49
CA VAL A 447 -9.74 11.28 -37.82
C VAL A 447 -10.65 10.07 -38.03
N ARG A 448 -11.49 10.18 -39.06
CA ARG A 448 -12.27 9.10 -39.67
C ARG A 448 -11.42 8.37 -40.70
N ARG A 449 -11.80 7.10 -40.97
CA ARG A 449 -11.47 6.20 -42.11
C ARG A 449 -10.48 5.08 -41.72
N ASP A 450 -10.64 3.83 -42.14
CA ASP A 450 -11.64 3.13 -42.96
C ASP A 450 -11.71 1.67 -42.47
N LEU A 451 -12.88 1.04 -42.65
CA LEU A 451 -13.06 -0.41 -42.54
C LEU A 451 -12.42 -1.07 -43.77
N ASP A 452 -11.48 -2.00 -43.57
CA ASP A 452 -11.24 -3.06 -44.55
C ASP A 452 -10.93 -4.39 -43.86
N SER A 453 -11.50 -5.43 -44.45
CA SER A 453 -11.65 -6.80 -43.98
C SER A 453 -10.69 -7.67 -44.79
N GLY A 454 -9.75 -8.37 -44.15
CA GLY A 454 -8.77 -9.11 -44.96
C GLY A 454 -7.92 -10.13 -44.23
N LEU A 455 -8.54 -11.09 -43.53
CA LEU A 455 -7.87 -12.34 -43.15
C LEU A 455 -7.69 -13.22 -44.40
N ARG A 456 -6.43 -13.44 -44.81
CA ARG A 456 -6.03 -14.55 -45.69
C ARG A 456 -5.07 -15.45 -44.92
N PHE A 457 -5.56 -16.60 -44.45
CA PHE A 457 -4.70 -17.68 -44.01
C PHE A 457 -4.05 -18.34 -45.22
N ARG A 458 -2.72 -18.40 -45.25
CA ARG A 458 -1.98 -19.33 -46.10
C ARG A 458 -1.90 -20.66 -45.37
N SER A 459 -2.40 -21.69 -46.03
CA SER A 459 -2.24 -23.09 -45.66
C SER A 459 -0.83 -23.57 -45.91
N GLY A 460 -0.29 -24.33 -44.97
CA GLY A 460 0.86 -25.21 -45.19
C GLY A 460 2.06 -24.78 -44.38
N ASP A 461 2.14 -25.26 -43.14
CA ASP A 461 3.41 -25.70 -42.59
C ASP A 461 3.20 -26.93 -41.71
N GLU A 462 4.10 -27.87 -41.93
CA GLU A 462 4.14 -29.26 -41.53
C GLU A 462 4.55 -29.36 -40.06
N LEU A 463 3.68 -29.92 -39.21
CA LEU A 463 3.99 -30.21 -37.82
C LEU A 463 4.95 -31.41 -37.75
N VAL A 464 6.26 -31.12 -37.70
CA VAL A 464 7.28 -32.08 -37.27
C VAL A 464 7.19 -32.23 -35.75
N ALA A 465 6.67 -33.36 -35.29
CA ALA A 465 6.65 -33.73 -33.88
C ALA A 465 8.08 -34.01 -33.40
N LEU A 466 8.67 -33.09 -32.63
CA LEU A 466 9.90 -33.33 -31.88
C LEU A 466 9.56 -34.14 -30.62
N GLN A 467 9.99 -35.41 -30.59
CA GLN A 467 10.01 -36.20 -29.37
C GLN A 467 11.10 -35.66 -28.41
N PRO A 468 10.82 -35.57 -27.10
CA PRO A 468 11.83 -35.20 -26.12
C PRO A 468 12.85 -36.33 -25.88
N PRO A 469 14.12 -36.00 -25.54
CA PRO A 469 15.15 -36.99 -25.30
C PRO A 469 14.91 -37.78 -24.01
N ARG A 470 15.21 -39.09 -24.06
CA ARG A 470 15.24 -39.97 -22.89
C ARG A 470 16.55 -39.75 -22.13
N TYR A 471 16.46 -39.41 -20.85
CA TYR A 471 17.59 -39.46 -19.94
C TYR A 471 17.69 -40.86 -19.32
N THR A 472 18.85 -41.49 -19.48
CA THR A 472 19.28 -42.64 -18.68
C THR A 472 20.14 -42.14 -17.53
N ALA A 473 19.81 -42.55 -16.31
CA ALA A 473 20.65 -42.32 -15.13
C ALA A 473 21.81 -43.32 -15.11
N GLU A 474 23.02 -42.82 -14.89
CA GLU A 474 24.16 -43.56 -14.31
C GLU A 474 24.49 -42.94 -12.95
#